data_AF-A0A3D2VAK4-F1
#
_entry.id   AF-A0A3D2VAK4-F1
#
_cell.length_a   1.000
_cell.length_b   1.000
_cell.length_c   1.000
_cell.angle_alpha   90.00
_cell.angle_beta   90.00
_cell.angle_gamma   90.00
#
_symmetry.space_group_name_H-M   'P 1'
#
loop_
_entity.id
_entity.type
_entity.pdbx_description
1 polymer ?
#
loop_
_entity_poly.entity_id
_entity_poly.type
_entity_poly.pdbx_seq_one_letter_code
_entity_poly.pdbx_strand_id
1 'polypeptide(L)' 'WAGLRPMTPTGLPFIGRTHGSNVWLNTGHGHMGWTMSCGSARILADLIAGQNP' A
#
# COMPACT_ATOMS: atom_id res chain seq x y z
N TRP A 1 -9.53 -23.28 -3.88
CA TRP A 1 -10.03 -21.89 -3.95
C TRP A 1 -9.14 -21.11 -4.91
N ALA A 2 -9.60 -19.96 -5.41
CA ALA A 2 -8.76 -19.02 -6.16
C ALA A 2 -8.91 -17.61 -5.58
N GLY A 3 -7.86 -16.79 -5.67
CA GLY A 3 -7.85 -15.41 -5.20
C GLY A 3 -6.97 -14.53 -6.08
N LEU A 4 -7.45 -13.34 -6.39
CA LEU A 4 -6.71 -12.34 -7.15
C LEU A 4 -5.54 -11.81 -6.32
N ARG A 5 -4.39 -11.59 -6.97
CA ARG A 5 -3.19 -11.01 -6.35
C ARG A 5 -2.67 -9.84 -7.19
N PRO A 6 -3.40 -8.72 -7.28
CA PRO A 6 -2.95 -7.55 -8.02
C PRO A 6 -1.57 -7.11 -7.54
N MET A 7 -0.65 -6.94 -8.48
CA MET A 7 0.74 -6.59 -8.23
C MET A 7 1.15 -5.45 -9.17
N THR A 8 1.95 -4.52 -8.68
CA THR A 8 2.57 -3.51 -9.56
C THR A 8 3.62 -4.17 -10.47
N PRO A 9 3.99 -3.54 -11.61
CA PRO A 9 5.00 -4.11 -12.52
C PRO A 9 6.39 -4.29 -11.87
N THR A 10 6.71 -3.50 -10.84
CA THR A 10 8.00 -3.55 -10.12
C THR A 10 7.97 -4.49 -8.91
N GLY A 11 6.80 -5.03 -8.55
CA GLY A 11 6.61 -5.85 -7.35
C GLY A 11 6.53 -5.06 -6.03
N LEU A 12 6.78 -3.75 -6.05
CA LEU A 12 6.64 -2.88 -4.87
C LEU A 12 5.22 -2.30 -4.79
N PRO A 13 4.54 -2.34 -3.63
CA PRO A 13 3.20 -1.80 -3.52
C PRO A 13 3.18 -0.27 -3.69
N PHE A 14 2.07 0.26 -4.19
CA PHE A 14 1.78 1.69 -4.10
C PHE A 14 1.24 2.02 -2.72
N ILE A 15 1.97 2.88 -2.01
CA ILE A 15 1.60 3.41 -0.69
C ILE A 15 1.69 4.93 -0.76
N GLY A 16 0.58 5.62 -0.57
CA GLY A 16 0.59 7.09 -0.53
C GLY A 16 -0.65 7.75 -1.12
N ARG A 17 -0.55 9.06 -1.32
CA ARG A 17 -1.67 9.91 -1.74
C ARG A 17 -1.89 9.85 -3.24
N THR A 18 -3.15 9.94 -3.67
CA THR A 18 -3.51 10.08 -5.09
C THR A 18 -3.64 11.54 -5.49
N HIS A 19 -4.00 11.78 -6.75
CA HIS A 19 -4.39 13.12 -7.23
C HIS A 19 -5.70 13.63 -6.60
N GLY A 20 -6.54 12.75 -6.04
CA GLY A 20 -7.77 13.13 -5.34
C GLY A 20 -7.51 13.75 -3.97
N SER A 21 -8.36 14.70 -3.56
CA SER A 21 -8.30 15.25 -2.21
C SER A 21 -8.69 14.16 -1.19
N ASN A 22 -7.85 13.98 -0.16
CA ASN A 22 -8.07 13.00 0.91
C ASN A 22 -8.27 11.54 0.44
N VAL A 23 -7.66 11.14 -0.68
CA VAL A 23 -7.69 9.75 -1.17
C VAL A 23 -6.28 9.16 -1.12
N TRP A 24 -6.17 7.99 -0.50
CA TRP A 24 -4.93 7.29 -0.19
C TRP A 24 -4.97 5.84 -0.69
N LEU A 25 -3.82 5.30 -1.08
CA LEU A 25 -3.67 3.94 -1.59
C LEU A 25 -2.72 3.12 -0.72
N ASN A 26 -3.08 1.84 -0.56
CA ASN A 26 -2.22 0.77 -0.06
C ASN A 26 -2.51 -0.50 -0.89
N THR A 27 -1.94 -0.59 -2.10
CA THR A 27 -2.33 -1.63 -3.08
C THR A 27 -1.14 -2.16 -3.89
N GLY A 28 -1.35 -3.25 -4.62
CA GLY A 28 -0.34 -3.81 -5.53
C GLY A 28 0.69 -4.72 -4.87
N HIS A 29 0.39 -5.27 -3.68
CA HIS A 29 1.31 -6.13 -2.93
C HIS A 29 1.48 -7.54 -3.52
N GLY A 30 0.63 -7.94 -4.47
CA GLY A 30 0.67 -9.26 -5.07
C GLY A 30 0.59 -10.40 -4.03
N HIS A 31 1.49 -11.38 -4.16
CA HIS A 31 1.57 -12.51 -3.24
C HIS A 31 2.24 -12.17 -1.89
N MET A 32 2.93 -11.02 -1.80
CA MET A 32 3.65 -10.58 -0.60
C MET A 32 2.78 -9.74 0.35
N GLY A 33 1.48 -9.61 0.08
CA GLY A 33 0.55 -8.80 0.89
C GLY A 33 0.56 -9.14 2.37
N TRP A 34 0.62 -10.42 2.73
CA TRP A 34 0.69 -10.83 4.12
C TRP A 34 2.01 -10.40 4.77
N THR A 35 3.13 -10.72 4.12
CA THR A 35 4.48 -10.40 4.59
C THR A 35 4.69 -8.90 4.81
N MET A 36 4.13 -8.06 3.93
CA MET A 36 4.33 -6.61 3.96
C MET A 36 3.26 -5.85 4.76
N SER A 37 2.20 -6.53 5.22
CA SER A 37 0.97 -5.91 5.74
C SER A 37 1.21 -4.87 6.84
N CYS A 38 1.91 -5.24 7.92
CA CYS A 38 2.15 -4.34 9.05
C CYS A 38 3.02 -3.13 8.67
N GLY A 39 4.07 -3.37 7.86
CA GLY A 39 4.98 -2.32 7.42
C GLY A 39 4.28 -1.31 6.51
N SER A 40 3.53 -1.77 5.51
CA SER A 40 2.82 -0.89 4.59
C SER A 40 1.70 -0.10 5.27
N ALA A 41 0.99 -0.72 6.22
CA ALA A 41 -0.01 -0.03 7.03
C ALA A 41 0.59 1.06 7.91
N ARG A 42 1.76 0.81 8.52
CA ARG A 42 2.45 1.81 9.34
C ARG A 42 2.88 3.02 8.51
N ILE A 43 3.55 2.77 7.37
CA ILE A 43 3.97 3.82 6.43
C ILE A 43 2.76 4.66 6.01
N LEU A 44 1.65 4.01 5.63
CA LEU A 44 0.46 4.74 5.22
C LEU A 44 -0.12 5.60 6.35
N ALA A 45 -0.17 5.08 7.57
CA ALA A 45 -0.67 5.81 8.73
C ALA A 45 0.17 7.06 9.01
N ASP A 46 1.50 6.95 8.94
CA ASP A 46 2.42 8.07 9.13
C ASP A 46 2.21 9.14 8.05
N LEU A 47 2.07 8.73 6.78
CA LEU A 47 1.77 9.66 5.69
C LEU A 47 0.43 10.39 5.88
N ILE A 48 -0.63 9.69 6.31
CA ILE A 48 -1.95 10.28 6.59
C ILE A 48 -1.86 11.29 7.74
N ALA A 49 -1.06 10.98 8.77
CA ALA A 49 -0.86 11.84 9.94
C ALA A 49 0.10 13.01 9.68
N GLY A 50 0.69 13.13 8.49
CA GLY A 50 1.68 14.16 8.16
C GLY A 50 3.02 13.93 8.86
N GLN A 51 3.31 12.70 9.27
CA GLN A 51 4.58 12.29 9.88
C GLN A 51 5.54 11.76 8.82
N ASN A 52 6.84 11.83 9.12
CA ASN A 52 7.86 11.24 8.26
C ASN A 52 7.97 9.73 8.55
N PRO A 53 7.69 8.85 7.56
CA PRO A 53 7.79 7.39 7.73
C PRO A 53 9.22 6.87 7.86
#